data_AF-A0A535PP68-F1
#
_entry.id   AF-A0A535PP68-F1
#
_cell.length_a   1.000
_cell.length_b   1.000
_cell.length_c   1.000
_cell.angle_alpha   90.00
_cell.angle_beta   90.00
_cell.angle_gamma   90.00
#
_symmetry.space_group_name_H-M   'P 1'
#
loop_
_entity.id
_entity.type
_entity.pdbx_description
1 polymer ?
#
loop_
_entity_poly.entity_id
_entity_poly.type
_entity_poly.pdbx_seq_one_letter_code
_entity_poly.pdbx_strand_id
1 'polypeptide(L)'
;MAPSAWEWAHKDHAASRIFYLDLATSAVRCPDPLTELRDGWLLRRLSPDCSRIELASLPAQRDEARLLRAMGWEAGNIHLGTRGAGKTILADMKRRKQAWLREAATKMGRLVRNDWKEWRAARRPAA
;
A
#
# COMPACT_ATOMS: atom_id res chain seq x y z
N MET A 1 11.05 14.06 8.03
CA MET A 1 10.40 13.05 7.17
C MET A 1 9.11 13.66 6.61
N ALA A 2 8.75 13.38 5.36
CA ALA A 2 7.47 13.80 4.82
C ALA A 2 6.34 12.94 5.43
N PRO A 3 5.15 13.51 5.71
CA PRO A 3 4.01 12.74 6.22
C PRO A 3 3.57 11.69 5.19
N SER A 4 2.83 10.68 5.64
CA SER A 4 2.26 9.72 4.71
C SER A 4 1.31 10.42 3.73
N ALA A 5 1.14 9.87 2.51
CA ALA A 5 0.23 10.47 1.53
C ALA A 5 -1.20 10.61 2.05
N TRP A 6 -1.62 9.71 2.96
CA TRP A 6 -2.94 9.78 3.59
C TRP A 6 -3.06 10.97 4.53
N GLU A 7 -2.07 11.19 5.42
CA GLU A 7 -2.04 12.35 6.31
C GLU A 7 -1.85 13.66 5.55
N TRP A 8 -1.06 13.65 4.48
CA TRP A 8 -0.89 14.80 3.60
C TRP A 8 -2.21 15.23 2.97
N ALA A 9 -3.03 14.27 2.53
CA ALA A 9 -4.35 14.52 1.96
C ALA A 9 -5.43 14.83 3.02
N HIS A 10 -5.23 14.41 4.28
CA HIS A 10 -6.20 14.55 5.37
C HIS A 10 -5.55 15.20 6.59
N LYS A 11 -5.16 16.47 6.46
CA LYS A 11 -4.42 17.22 7.50
C LYS A 11 -5.14 17.24 8.85
N ASP A 12 -6.47 17.25 8.85
CA ASP A 12 -7.30 17.24 10.07
C ASP A 12 -7.21 15.91 10.83
N HIS A 13 -6.72 14.86 10.17
CA HIS A 13 -6.52 13.52 10.73
C HIS A 13 -5.03 13.13 10.82
N ALA A 14 -4.13 14.08 10.61
CA ALA A 14 -2.70 13.82 10.67
C ALA A 14 -2.29 13.46 12.11
N ALA A 15 -1.86 12.22 12.32
CA ALA A 15 -1.20 11.86 13.56
C ALA A 15 0.30 12.11 13.37
N SER A 16 0.97 12.74 14.32
CA SER A 16 2.44 12.86 14.30
C SER A 16 3.16 11.53 14.59
N ARG A 17 2.47 10.38 14.44
CA ARG A 17 2.89 9.04 14.86
C ARG A 17 2.74 8.04 13.72
N ILE A 18 3.70 7.11 13.65
CA ILE A 18 3.66 5.95 12.76
C ILE A 18 2.78 4.84 13.37
N PHE A 19 1.72 4.41 12.66
CA PHE A 19 0.80 3.34 13.09
C PHE A 19 1.23 1.93 12.63
N TYR A 20 2.42 1.78 12.06
CA TYR A 20 2.86 0.53 11.44
C TYR A 20 2.81 -0.65 12.40
N LEU A 21 3.35 -0.50 13.62
CA LEU A 21 3.41 -1.59 14.58
C LEU A 21 2.01 -1.96 15.12
N ASP A 22 1.14 -0.98 15.35
CA ASP A 22 -0.25 -1.22 15.76
C ASP A 22 -1.00 -2.05 14.71
N LEU A 23 -0.81 -1.70 13.44
CA LEU A 23 -1.38 -2.42 12.31
C LEU A 23 -0.80 -3.84 12.19
N ALA A 24 0.52 -3.99 12.31
CA ALA A 24 1.19 -5.29 12.17
C ALA A 24 0.84 -6.26 13.31
N THR A 25 0.74 -5.76 14.54
CA THR A 25 0.43 -6.56 15.75
C THR A 25 -1.04 -6.96 15.84
N SER A 26 -1.96 -6.13 15.32
CA SER A 26 -3.39 -6.44 15.32
C SER A 26 -3.82 -7.29 14.13
N ALA A 27 -3.04 -7.33 13.05
CA ALA A 27 -3.37 -8.05 11.83
C ALA A 27 -3.55 -9.57 12.03
N VAL A 28 -4.42 -10.16 11.20
CA VAL A 28 -4.66 -11.61 11.18
C VAL A 28 -3.60 -12.30 10.30
N ARG A 29 -2.36 -12.36 10.78
CA ARG A 29 -1.22 -12.98 10.07
C ARG A 29 -0.12 -13.41 11.05
N CYS A 30 0.86 -14.17 10.56
CA CYS A 30 2.08 -14.40 11.33
C CYS A 30 2.88 -13.08 11.44
N PRO A 31 3.17 -12.58 12.67
CA PRO A 31 4.00 -11.40 12.83
C PRO A 31 5.44 -11.69 12.39
N ASP A 32 6.10 -10.71 11.77
CA ASP A 32 7.55 -10.80 11.54
C ASP A 32 8.26 -10.54 12.87
N PRO A 33 8.94 -11.56 13.46
CA PRO A 33 9.56 -11.42 14.78
C PRO A 33 10.72 -10.42 14.79
N LEU A 34 11.23 -10.00 13.63
CA LEU A 34 12.33 -9.04 13.52
C LEU A 34 11.90 -7.64 13.09
N THR A 35 10.61 -7.40 12.94
CA THR A 35 10.11 -6.06 12.64
C THR A 35 9.94 -5.27 13.94
N GLU A 36 10.63 -4.13 14.05
CA GLU A 36 10.64 -3.26 15.23
C GLU A 36 10.57 -1.78 14.83
N LEU A 37 9.99 -0.93 15.68
CA LEU A 37 10.07 0.52 15.54
C LEU A 37 11.05 1.07 16.60
N ARG A 38 12.16 1.68 16.19
CA ARG A 38 13.12 2.35 17.09
C ARG A 38 13.31 3.80 16.68
N ASP A 39 13.10 4.73 17.60
CA ASP A 39 13.34 6.16 17.38
C ASP A 39 12.68 6.73 16.10
N GLY A 40 11.46 6.27 15.80
CA GLY A 40 10.72 6.65 14.58
C GLY A 40 11.17 5.94 13.30
N TRP A 41 12.16 5.04 13.38
CA TRP A 41 12.61 4.20 12.28
C TRP A 41 11.94 2.84 12.33
N LEU A 42 11.43 2.39 11.17
CA LEU A 42 11.01 1.02 10.98
C LEU A 42 12.22 0.15 10.65
N LEU A 43 12.60 -0.71 11.57
CA LEU A 43 13.64 -1.72 11.39
C LEU A 43 12.97 -3.02 10.96
N ARG A 44 13.45 -3.61 9.87
CA ARG A 44 13.03 -4.93 9.39
C ARG A 44 14.22 -5.62 8.73
N ARG A 45 14.25 -6.95 8.74
CA ARG A 45 15.28 -7.70 8.04
C ARG A 45 15.22 -7.38 6.54
N LEU A 46 16.37 -7.06 5.94
CA LEU A 46 16.58 -7.20 4.51
C LEU A 46 16.70 -8.71 4.23
N SER A 47 15.58 -9.41 4.14
CA SER A 47 15.62 -10.81 3.69
C SER A 47 16.04 -10.84 2.22
N PRO A 48 16.84 -11.83 1.76
CA PRO A 48 17.07 -12.06 0.34
C PRO A 48 15.75 -12.17 -0.45
N ASP A 49 14.69 -12.64 0.21
CA ASP A 49 13.35 -12.82 -0.36
C ASP A 49 12.50 -11.55 -0.32
N CYS A 50 12.97 -10.45 0.30
CA CYS A 50 12.34 -9.13 0.22
C CYS A 50 12.75 -8.42 -1.08
N SER A 51 12.56 -9.10 -2.20
CA SER A 51 12.79 -8.54 -3.53
C SER A 51 11.47 -8.05 -4.12
N ARG A 52 11.57 -7.09 -5.05
CA ARG A 52 10.44 -6.73 -5.89
C ARG A 52 10.12 -7.95 -6.76
N ILE A 53 8.87 -8.40 -6.74
CA ILE A 53 8.40 -9.43 -7.65
C ILE A 53 8.17 -8.77 -9.01
N GLU A 54 9.09 -8.98 -9.93
CA GLU A 54 8.94 -8.52 -11.31
C GLU A 54 7.93 -9.41 -12.04
N LEU A 55 6.87 -8.83 -12.60
CA LEU A 55 5.85 -9.63 -13.29
C LEU A 55 6.44 -10.44 -14.44
N ALA A 56 7.44 -9.88 -15.15
CA ALA A 56 8.17 -10.56 -16.21
C ALA A 56 8.98 -11.79 -15.73
N SER A 57 9.22 -11.93 -14.41
CA SER A 57 9.90 -13.09 -13.82
C SER A 57 8.94 -14.23 -13.46
N LEU A 58 7.62 -13.99 -13.52
CA LEU A 58 6.62 -15.01 -13.27
C LEU A 58 6.46 -15.94 -14.47
N PRO A 59 6.19 -17.24 -14.27
CA PRO A 59 5.84 -18.15 -15.36
C PRO A 59 4.67 -17.61 -16.20
N ALA A 60 4.75 -17.79 -17.52
CA ALA A 60 3.78 -17.26 -18.48
C ALA A 60 2.33 -17.75 -18.28
N GLN A 61 2.12 -18.84 -17.52
CA GLN A 61 0.79 -19.34 -17.20
C GLN A 61 0.29 -18.84 -15.85
N ARG A 62 -0.63 -17.85 -15.89
CA ARG A 62 -1.63 -17.53 -14.86
C ARG A 62 -1.15 -17.21 -13.43
N ASP A 63 0.15 -17.12 -13.17
CA ASP A 63 0.64 -16.82 -11.82
C ASP A 63 0.38 -15.37 -11.39
N GLU A 64 0.24 -14.43 -12.32
CA GLU A 64 -0.11 -13.04 -11.97
C GLU A 64 -1.46 -12.93 -11.25
N ALA A 65 -2.48 -13.65 -11.73
CA ALA A 65 -3.80 -13.62 -11.10
C ALA A 65 -3.78 -14.27 -9.70
N ARG A 66 -2.96 -15.31 -9.52
CA ARG A 66 -2.76 -15.97 -8.24
C ARG A 66 -1.97 -15.08 -7.28
N LEU A 67 -0.94 -14.41 -7.76
CA LEU A 67 -0.16 -13.43 -7.01
C LEU A 67 -1.04 -12.28 -6.55
N LEU A 68 -1.80 -11.66 -7.46
CA LEU A 68 -2.73 -10.57 -7.14
C LEU A 68 -3.78 -11.00 -6.11
N ARG A 69 -4.28 -12.23 -6.22
CA ARG A 69 -5.19 -12.80 -5.20
C ARG A 69 -4.50 -12.92 -3.85
N ALA A 70 -3.28 -13.46 -3.78
CA ALA A 70 -2.53 -13.59 -2.53
C ALA A 70 -2.20 -12.22 -1.91
N MET A 71 -1.79 -11.25 -2.72
CA MET A 71 -1.56 -9.87 -2.28
C MET A 71 -2.83 -9.23 -1.71
N GLY A 72 -3.97 -9.41 -2.39
CA GLY A 72 -5.26 -8.91 -1.92
C GLY A 72 -5.72 -9.60 -0.62
N TRP A 73 -5.43 -10.90 -0.48
CA TRP A 73 -5.69 -11.65 0.74
C TRP A 73 -4.91 -11.11 1.93
N GLU A 74 -3.60 -10.90 1.77
CA GLU A 74 -2.75 -10.31 2.80
C GLU A 74 -3.17 -8.88 3.15
N ALA A 75 -3.57 -8.06 2.18
CA ALA A 75 -4.15 -6.74 2.45
C ALA A 75 -5.43 -6.83 3.29
N GLY A 76 -6.28 -7.82 3.01
CA GLY A 76 -7.46 -8.11 3.83
C GLY A 76 -7.11 -8.48 5.27
N ASN A 77 -6.15 -9.38 5.47
CA ASN A 77 -5.66 -9.81 6.79
C ASN A 77 -5.17 -8.64 7.66
N ILE A 78 -4.47 -7.69 7.04
CA ILE A 78 -4.04 -6.45 7.68
C ILE A 78 -5.26 -5.66 8.19
N HIS A 79 -6.25 -5.41 7.33
CA HIS A 79 -7.41 -4.60 7.70
C HIS A 79 -8.39 -5.30 8.67
N LEU A 80 -8.40 -6.64 8.70
CA LEU A 80 -9.16 -7.40 9.70
C LEU A 80 -8.65 -7.18 11.13
N GLY A 81 -7.40 -6.75 11.30
CA GLY A 81 -6.85 -6.42 12.61
C GLY A 81 -7.50 -5.18 13.27
N THR A 82 -8.07 -4.28 12.47
CA THR A 82 -8.82 -3.14 13.01
C THR A 82 -10.18 -3.58 13.53
N ARG A 83 -10.40 -3.46 14.84
CA ARG A 83 -11.67 -3.85 15.50
C ARG A 83 -12.86 -3.18 14.82
N GLY A 84 -13.81 -4.00 14.37
CA GLY A 84 -15.05 -3.55 13.71
C GLY A 84 -14.90 -3.17 12.23
N ALA A 85 -13.69 -3.05 11.70
CA ALA A 85 -13.48 -2.63 10.30
C ALA A 85 -13.97 -3.68 9.29
N GLY A 86 -13.85 -4.98 9.60
CA GLY A 86 -14.20 -6.06 8.67
C GLY A 86 -15.64 -5.95 8.13
N LYS A 87 -16.63 -5.69 9.00
CA LYS A 87 -18.03 -5.52 8.57
C LYS A 87 -18.21 -4.28 7.68
N THR A 88 -17.60 -3.16 8.07
CA THR A 88 -17.67 -1.90 7.33
C THR A 88 -17.02 -2.02 5.95
N ILE A 89 -15.85 -2.66 5.87
CA ILE A 89 -15.12 -2.90 4.62
C ILE A 89 -15.94 -3.81 3.71
N LEU A 90 -16.47 -4.93 4.21
CA LEU A 90 -17.29 -5.82 3.40
C LEU A 90 -18.57 -5.14 2.88
N ALA A 91 -19.23 -4.34 3.71
CA ALA A 91 -20.39 -3.56 3.29
C ALA A 91 -20.01 -2.55 2.19
N ASP A 92 -18.88 -1.87 2.34
CA ASP A 92 -18.37 -0.96 1.32
C ASP A 92 -18.03 -1.68 0.01
N MET A 93 -17.30 -2.80 0.08
CA MET A 93 -16.94 -3.60 -1.09
C MET A 93 -18.17 -4.08 -1.88
N LYS A 94 -19.24 -4.48 -1.18
CA LYS A 94 -20.52 -4.88 -1.81
C LYS A 94 -21.20 -3.76 -2.59
N ARG A 95 -21.03 -2.50 -2.18
CA ARG A 95 -21.62 -1.34 -2.87
C ARG A 95 -20.84 -0.91 -4.11
N ARG A 96 -19.58 -1.31 -4.23
CA ARG A 96 -18.71 -0.86 -5.33
C ARG A 96 -19.01 -1.63 -6.62
N LYS A 97 -19.11 -0.91 -7.74
CA LYS A 97 -19.25 -1.50 -9.07
C LYS A 97 -18.04 -2.33 -9.43
N GLN A 98 -18.18 -3.43 -10.16
CA GLN A 98 -17.07 -4.34 -10.51
C GLN A 98 -15.83 -3.64 -11.08
N ALA A 99 -16.00 -2.57 -11.87
CA ALA A 99 -14.89 -1.82 -12.49
C ALA A 99 -14.20 -0.78 -11.58
N TRP A 100 -14.69 -0.55 -10.36
CA TRP A 100 -14.29 0.57 -9.51
C TRP A 100 -12.77 0.65 -9.29
N LEU A 101 -12.13 -0.49 -9.02
CA LEU A 101 -10.71 -0.55 -8.66
C LEU A 101 -9.85 -0.25 -9.88
N ARG A 102 -10.22 -0.81 -11.04
CA ARG A 102 -9.55 -0.55 -12.31
C ARG A 102 -9.64 0.93 -12.69
N GLU A 103 -10.81 1.53 -12.55
CA GLU A 103 -11.04 2.95 -12.83
C GLU A 103 -10.21 3.84 -11.90
N ALA A 104 -10.25 3.57 -10.59
CA ALA A 104 -9.47 4.30 -9.59
C ALA A 104 -7.96 4.19 -9.84
N ALA A 105 -7.45 2.97 -10.09
CA ALA A 105 -6.04 2.73 -10.40
C ALA A 105 -5.60 3.42 -11.69
N THR A 106 -6.44 3.38 -12.74
CA THR A 106 -6.17 4.06 -14.02
C THR A 106 -6.12 5.58 -13.83
N LYS A 107 -7.03 6.14 -13.03
CA LYS A 107 -7.04 7.57 -12.68
C LYS A 107 -5.76 7.94 -11.93
N MET A 108 -5.40 7.19 -10.90
CA MET A 108 -4.18 7.43 -10.12
C MET A 108 -2.93 7.35 -11.01
N GLY A 109 -2.81 6.33 -11.85
CA GLY A 109 -1.69 6.21 -12.79
C GLY A 109 -1.62 7.32 -13.83
N ARG A 110 -2.74 8.00 -14.15
CA ARG A 110 -2.74 9.20 -14.99
C ARG A 110 -2.22 10.41 -14.22
N LEU A 111 -2.70 10.61 -12.99
CA LEU A 111 -2.26 11.72 -12.12
C LEU A 111 -0.76 11.64 -11.85
N VAL A 112 -0.25 10.49 -11.40
CA VAL A 112 1.19 10.30 -11.13
C VAL A 112 2.05 10.59 -12.37
N ARG A 113 1.59 10.20 -13.56
CA ARG A 113 2.30 10.51 -14.81
C ARG A 113 2.28 12.00 -15.15
N ASN A 114 1.20 12.70 -14.84
CA ASN A 114 1.11 14.15 -15.03
C ASN A 114 2.02 14.88 -14.05
N ASP A 115 1.96 14.53 -12.76
CA ASP A 115 2.83 15.09 -11.71
C ASP A 115 4.32 14.92 -12.09
N TRP A 116 4.68 13.74 -12.61
CA TRP A 116 6.03 13.47 -13.08
C TRP A 116 6.44 14.33 -14.29
N LYS A 117 5.53 14.58 -15.24
CA LYS A 117 5.80 15.47 -16.39
C LYS A 117 6.01 16.91 -15.94
N GLU A 118 5.16 17.40 -15.03
CA GLU A 118 5.26 18.74 -14.46
C GLU A 118 6.58 18.91 -13.70
N TRP A 119 6.90 17.97 -12.81
CA TRP A 119 8.17 17.92 -12.09
C TRP A 119 9.38 17.92 -13.04
N ARG A 120 9.32 17.13 -14.12
CA ARG A 120 10.40 17.03 -15.11
C ARG A 120 10.57 18.34 -15.87
N ALA A 121 9.48 19.00 -16.25
CA ALA A 121 9.50 20.29 -16.94
C ALA A 121 10.10 21.39 -16.04
N ALA A 122 9.72 21.42 -14.76
CA ALA A 122 10.23 22.37 -13.77
C ALA A 122 11.72 22.16 -13.42
N ARG A 123 12.27 20.97 -13.66
CA ARG A 123 13.67 20.61 -13.37
C ARG A 123 14.59 20.61 -14.60
N ARG A 124 14.09 21.06 -15.75
CA ARG A 124 14.92 21.21 -16.95
C ARG A 124 15.90 22.38 -16.69
N PRO A 125 17.23 22.16 -16.73
CA PRO A 125 18.18 23.26 -16.55
C PRO A 125 17.92 24.35 -17.58
N ALA A 126 18.03 25.62 -17.18
CA ALA A 126 18.10 26.71 -18.14
C ALA A 126 19.30 26.43 -19.05
N ALA A 127 19.05 26.39 -20.37
CA ALA A 127 20.08 26.24 -21.39
C ALA A 127 20.97 27.49 -21.45
#